data_AF-A0A101ICE4-F1
#
_entry.id   AF-A0A101ICE4-F1
#
_cell.length_a   1.000
_cell.length_b   1.000
_cell.length_c   1.000
_cell.angle_alpha   90.00
_cell.angle_beta   90.00
_cell.angle_gamma   90.00
#
_symmetry.space_group_name_H-M   'P 1'
#
loop_
_entity.id
_entity.type
_entity.pdbx_description
1 polymer ?
#
loop_
_entity_poly.entity_id
_entity_poly.type
_entity_poly.pdbx_seq_one_letter_code
_entity_poly.pdbx_strand_id
1 'polypeptide(L)' 'QIEIYFSVVQRKVLTPNDFGYLSELEERLLGFQERYERAARPFEWKFTRSDLSNLLRKMNYDEPCYEPKEALVCV' A
#
# COMPACT_ATOMS: atom_id res chain seq x y z
N GLN A 1 17.11 6.07 -3.36
CA GLN A 1 15.69 6.37 -3.04
C GLN A 1 14.76 6.24 -4.25
N ILE A 2 15.23 6.45 -5.49
CA ILE A 2 14.41 6.26 -6.70
C ILE A 2 13.92 4.81 -6.90
N GLU A 3 14.68 3.83 -6.39
CA GLU A 3 14.32 2.41 -6.43
C GLU A 3 13.03 2.09 -5.67
N ILE A 4 12.76 2.80 -4.57
CA ILE A 4 11.52 2.64 -3.78
C ILE A 4 10.33 3.12 -4.61
N TYR A 5 10.47 4.26 -5.28
CA TYR A 5 9.44 4.81 -6.15
C TYR A 5 9.09 3.82 -7.27
N PHE A 6 10.09 3.32 -8.00
CA PHE A 6 9.86 2.34 -9.07
C PHE A 6 9.27 1.02 -8.54
N SER A 7 9.69 0.56 -7.37
CA SER A 7 9.11 -0.64 -6.73
C SER A 7 7.63 -0.46 -6.36
N VAL A 8 7.19 0.76 -6.05
CA VAL A 8 5.77 1.06 -5.80
C VAL A 8 5.01 1.16 -7.12
N VAL A 9 5.56 1.84 -8.13
CA VAL A 9 4.96 1.94 -9.47
C VAL A 9 4.74 0.56 -10.06
N GLN A 10 5.73 -0.33 -10.00
CA GLN A 10 5.61 -1.69 -10.54
C GLN A 10 4.46 -2.47 -9.89
N ARG A 11 4.33 -2.40 -8.57
CA ARG A 11 3.31 -3.17 -7.83
C ARG A 11 1.91 -2.55 -7.85
N LYS A 12 1.80 -1.23 -7.91
CA LYS A 12 0.51 -0.51 -7.79
C LYS A 12 -0.04 0.02 -9.10
N VAL A 13 0.82 0.29 -10.08
CA VAL A 13 0.43 0.88 -11.37
C VAL A 13 0.52 -0.15 -12.47
N LEU A 14 1.60 -0.93 -12.51
CA LEU A 14 1.89 -1.87 -13.61
C LEU A 14 1.42 -3.30 -13.34
N THR A 15 0.68 -3.57 -12.26
CA THR A 15 0.17 -4.92 -11.96
C THR A 15 -1.36 -4.89 -11.87
N PRO A 16 -2.09 -5.68 -12.70
CA PRO A 16 -1.61 -6.41 -13.88
C PRO A 16 -1.10 -5.45 -14.97
N ASN A 17 -0.14 -5.91 -15.80
CA ASN A 17 0.48 -5.12 -16.87
C ASN A 17 -0.31 -5.21 -18.19
N ASP A 18 -1.63 -5.15 -18.11
CA ASP A 18 -2.52 -5.23 -19.27
C ASP A 18 -2.98 -3.82 -19.65
N PHE A 19 -2.40 -3.28 -20.71
CA PHE A 19 -2.71 -1.95 -21.26
C PHE A 19 -3.02 -2.11 -22.75
N GLY A 20 -4.11 -1.47 -23.21
CA GLY A 20 -4.50 -1.53 -24.62
C GLY A 20 -3.60 -0.67 -25.52
N TYR A 21 -3.09 0.44 -24.98
CA TYR A 21 -2.29 1.42 -25.72
C TYR A 21 -1.25 2.10 -24.82
N LEU A 22 -0.18 2.62 -25.42
CA LEU A 22 0.86 3.35 -24.67
C LEU A 22 0.33 4.64 -24.02
N SER A 23 -0.65 5.29 -24.64
CA SER A 23 -1.29 6.50 -24.08
C SER A 23 -2.02 6.21 -22.77
N GLU A 24 -2.62 5.02 -22.64
CA GLU A 24 -3.29 4.58 -21.41
C GLU A 24 -2.28 4.39 -20.27
N LEU A 25 -1.13 3.80 -20.58
CA LEU A 25 -0.03 3.66 -19.62
C LEU A 25 0.51 5.03 -19.18
N GLU A 26 0.70 5.96 -20.12
CA GLU A 26 1.16 7.31 -19.84
C GLU A 26 0.20 8.06 -18.90
N GLU A 27 -1.10 8.06 -19.21
CA GLU A 27 -2.12 8.71 -18.40
C GLU A 27 -2.14 8.14 -16.97
N ARG A 28 -2.05 6.81 -16.85
CA ARG A 28 -2.05 6.14 -15.54
C ARG A 28 -0.79 6.45 -14.73
N LEU A 29 0.37 6.56 -15.36
CA LEU A 29 1.63 6.93 -14.70
C LEU A 29 1.59 8.39 -14.21
N LEU A 30 1.12 9.32 -15.04
CA LEU A 30 1.02 10.74 -14.68
C LEU A 30 -0.01 10.95 -13.57
N GLY A 31 -1.18 10.31 -13.66
CA GLY A 31 -2.19 10.37 -12.60
C GLY A 31 -1.71 9.74 -11.28
N PHE A 32 -0.92 8.65 -11.36
CA PHE A 32 -0.28 8.08 -10.18
C PHE A 32 0.72 9.05 -9.57
N GLN A 33 1.57 9.68 -10.38
CA GLN A 33 2.58 10.64 -9.91
C GLN A 33 1.91 11.80 -9.16
N GLU A 34 0.90 12.44 -9.75
CA GLU A 34 0.20 13.57 -9.12
C GLU A 34 -0.40 13.18 -7.76
N ARG A 35 -1.05 12.01 -7.69
CA ARG A 35 -1.65 11.50 -6.46
C ARG A 35 -0.58 11.11 -5.43
N TYR A 36 0.50 10.49 -5.89
CA TYR A 36 1.59 10.05 -5.02
C TYR A 36 2.32 11.24 -4.42
N GLU A 37 2.66 12.26 -5.21
CA GLU A 37 3.32 13.49 -4.75
C GLU A 37 2.43 14.26 -3.76
N ARG A 38 1.12 14.34 -4.01
CA ARG A 38 0.17 14.99 -3.08
C ARG A 38 0.07 14.26 -1.73
N ALA A 39 0.17 12.93 -1.74
CA ALA A 39 0.07 12.10 -0.54
C ALA A 39 1.43 11.81 0.13
N ALA A 40 2.53 12.05 -0.57
CA ALA A 40 3.87 11.71 -0.13
C ALA A 40 4.25 12.64 1.03
N ARG A 41 4.31 12.08 2.22
CA ARG A 41 5.04 12.68 3.33
C ARG A 41 6.52 12.29 3.20
N PRO A 42 7.47 13.17 3.57
CA PRO A 42 8.87 12.80 3.66
C PRO A 42 9.01 11.48 4.43
N PHE A 43 9.65 10.49 3.80
CA PHE A 43 9.86 9.20 4.44
C PHE A 43 10.96 9.36 5.48
N GLU A 44 10.57 9.43 6.75
CA GLU A 44 11.54 9.40 7.84
C GLU A 44 12.16 8.01 7.93
N TRP A 45 13.48 7.95 7.74
CA TRP A 45 14.23 6.70 7.84
C TRP A 45 14.15 6.04 9.22
N LYS A 46 13.77 6.79 10.25
CA LYS A 46 13.68 6.32 11.63
C LYS A 46 12.24 5.98 11.97
N PHE A 47 11.87 4.71 11.78
CA PHE A 47 10.63 4.18 12.31
C PHE A 47 10.81 3.84 13.80
N THR A 48 10.17 4.59 14.68
CA THR A 48 10.32 4.43 16.14
C THR A 48 9.33 3.41 16.71
N ARG A 49 9.58 2.95 17.95
CA ARG A 49 8.62 2.11 18.69
C ARG A 49 7.26 2.79 18.88
N SER A 50 7.26 4.12 19.01
CA SER A 50 6.04 4.92 19.11
C SER A 50 5.24 4.90 17.80
N ASP A 51 5.93 4.95 16.65
CA ASP A 51 5.28 4.86 15.33
C ASP A 51 4.64 3.49 15.13
N LEU A 52 5.32 2.42 15.57
CA LEU A 52 4.74 1.07 15.59
C LEU A 52 3.48 1.01 16.46
N SER A 53 3.55 1.54 17.69
CA SER A 53 2.40 1.54 18.60
C SER A 53 1.21 2.32 18.03
N ASN A 54 1.47 3.46 17.39
CA ASN A 54 0.45 4.26 16.73
C ASN A 54 -0.19 3.52 15.54
N LEU A 55 0.63 2.80 14.77
CA LEU A 55 0.18 2.03 13.61
C LEU A 55 -0.68 0.84 14.03
N LEU A 56 -0.25 0.07 15.05
CA LEU A 56 -1.03 -1.03 15.61
C LEU A 56 -2.38 -0.54 16.14
N ARG A 57 -2.38 0.59 16.84
CA ARG A 57 -3.61 1.20 17.35
C ARG A 57 -4.55 1.58 16.20
N LYS A 58 -4.04 2.15 15.11
CA LYS A 58 -4.83 2.50 13.92
C LYS A 58 -5.47 1.27 13.25
N MET A 59 -4.75 0.16 13.16
CA MET A 59 -5.28 -1.08 12.53
C MET A 59 -6.34 -1.75 13.40
N ASN A 60 -6.20 -1.69 14.73
CA ASN A 60 -7.18 -2.25 15.67
C ASN A 60 -8.48 -1.44 15.80
N TYR A 61 -8.63 -0.31 15.10
CA TYR A 61 -9.88 0.48 15.08
C TYR A 61 -10.86 0.06 13.98
N ASP A 62 -10.50 -0.90 13.12
CA ASP A 62 -11.39 -1.49 12.10
C ASP A 62 -11.35 -3.04 12.17
N GLU A 63 -11.54 -3.63 13.36
CA GLU A 63 -12.12 -4.98 13.40
C GLU A 63 -13.65 -4.86 13.31
N PRO A 64 -14.30 -5.07 12.15
CA PRO A 64 -15.61 -5.69 12.20
C PRO A 64 -15.45 -7.05 12.87
N CYS A 65 -16.33 -7.35 13.83
CA CYS A 65 -16.31 -8.57 14.64
C CYS A 65 -15.86 -9.79 13.83
N TYR A 66 -14.67 -10.31 14.16
CA TYR A 66 -14.18 -11.57 13.62
C TYR A 66 -14.93 -12.72 14.32
N GLU A 67 -15.90 -13.31 13.63
CA GLU A 67 -16.39 -14.64 14.01
C GLU A 67 -15.28 -15.66 13.72
N PRO A 68 -14.83 -16.43 14.74
CA PRO A 68 -13.85 -17.48 14.52
C PRO A 68 -14.51 -18.63 13.75
N LYS A 69 -14.18 -18.74 12.46
CA LYS A 69 -14.50 -19.94 11.67
C LYS A 69 -13.56 -21.07 12.09
N GLU A 70 -14.16 -21.94 12.90
CA GLU A 70 -13.77 -23.31 13.22
C GLU A 70 -12.60 -23.50 14.19
N ALA A 71 -12.98 -23.60 15.47
CA ALA A 71 -12.33 -24.55 16.36
C ALA A 71 -12.61 -25.97 15.84
N LEU A 72 -11.66 -26.54 15.11
CA LEU A 72 -11.58 -27.98 14.80
C LEU A 72 -10.11 -28.39 14.71
N VAL A 73 -9.48 -28.51 15.88
CA VAL A 73 -8.44 -29.53 16.10
C VAL A 73 -9.14 -30.66 16.83
N CYS A 74 -9.54 -31.69 16.07
CA CYS A 74 -9.76 -33.02 16.64
C CYS A 74 -8.43 -33.77 16.56
N VAL A 75 -7.68 -33.81 17.66
CA VAL A 75 -7.24 -35.06 18.34
C VAL A 75 -7.12 -34.73 19.82
#